data_AF-A0A7X5X7G9-F1
#
_entry.id   AF-A0A7X5X7G9-F1
#
_cell.length_a   1.000
_cell.length_b   1.000
_cell.length_c   1.000
_cell.angle_alpha   90.00
_cell.angle_beta   90.00
_cell.angle_gamma   90.00
#
_symmetry.space_group_name_H-M   'P 1'
#
loop_
_entity.id
_entity.type
_entity.pdbx_description
1 polymer ?
#
loop_
_entity_poly.entity_id
_entity_poly.type
_entity_poly.pdbx_seq_one_letter_code
_entity_poly.pdbx_strand_id
1 'polypeptide(L)'
;MNKLRDRVAEAVQSRGYTDHKGSQYIDLPFPIPVSDHEYIRIKRERRVSIVADLEAAERITRARGYEIYRRAFPPVPTLDADELYVLLQEGELTEEDMDQIMVQKESFAFRGLTS
;
A
#
# COMPACT_ATOMS: atom_id res chain seq x y z
N MET A 1 17.21 -2.88 11.53
CA MET A 1 17.07 -3.93 10.48
C MET A 1 17.67 -5.23 11.00
N ASN A 2 16.97 -6.36 10.79
CA ASN A 2 17.28 -7.64 11.44
C ASN A 2 18.34 -8.43 10.66
N LYS A 3 19.61 -8.28 11.06
CA LYS A 3 20.80 -8.88 10.41
C LYS A 3 20.70 -10.39 10.18
N LEU A 4 19.94 -11.12 11.01
CA LEU A 4 19.77 -12.57 10.86
C LEU A 4 18.90 -12.91 9.63
N ARG A 5 17.82 -12.15 9.42
CA ARG A 5 16.91 -12.34 8.30
C ARG A 5 17.63 -12.15 6.96
N ASP A 6 18.47 -11.12 6.88
CA ASP A 6 19.20 -10.80 5.65
C ASP A 6 20.22 -11.90 5.30
N ARG A 7 20.95 -12.41 6.29
CA ARG A 7 21.89 -13.54 6.12
C ARG A 7 21.19 -14.82 5.65
N VAL A 8 20.00 -15.11 6.21
CA VAL A 8 19.21 -16.28 5.80
C VAL A 8 18.71 -16.11 4.37
N ALA A 9 18.25 -14.91 3.99
CA ALA A 9 17.81 -14.63 2.63
C ALA A 9 18.93 -14.80 1.60
N GLU A 10 20.15 -14.35 1.92
CA GLU A 10 21.33 -14.53 1.08
C GLU A 10 21.71 -16.00 0.92
N ALA A 11 21.63 -16.80 2.00
CA ALA A 11 21.90 -18.23 1.95
C ALA A 11 20.89 -18.97 1.05
N VAL A 12 19.59 -18.64 1.15
CA VAL A 12 18.54 -19.19 0.27
C VAL A 12 18.80 -18.82 -1.19
N GLN A 13 19.24 -17.59 -1.46
CA GLN A 13 19.51 -17.11 -2.83
C GLN A 13 20.75 -17.75 -3.46
N SER A 14 21.82 -17.97 -2.68
CA SER A 14 23.11 -18.45 -3.19
C SER A 14 23.25 -19.97 -3.24
N ARG A 15 22.56 -20.69 -2.34
CA ARG A 15 22.70 -22.15 -2.17
C ARG A 15 21.41 -22.93 -2.33
N GLY A 16 20.28 -22.22 -2.46
CA GLY A 16 18.98 -22.83 -2.63
C GLY A 16 18.67 -23.21 -4.08
N TYR A 17 17.46 -23.73 -4.29
CA TYR A 17 16.89 -24.01 -5.60
C TYR A 17 15.60 -23.22 -5.82
N THR A 18 15.24 -23.04 -7.08
CA THR A 18 14.06 -22.27 -7.50
C THR A 18 12.99 -23.19 -8.05
N ASP A 19 11.73 -22.99 -7.67
CA ASP A 19 10.60 -23.71 -8.26
C ASP A 19 10.13 -23.08 -9.58
N HIS A 20 9.17 -23.72 -10.25
CA HIS A 20 8.57 -23.24 -11.50
C HIS A 20 7.83 -21.89 -11.35
N LYS A 21 7.48 -21.47 -10.12
CA LYS A 21 6.85 -20.18 -9.82
C LYS A 21 7.87 -19.08 -9.51
N GLY A 22 9.16 -19.44 -9.41
CA GLY A 22 10.25 -18.53 -9.08
C GLY A 22 10.46 -18.33 -7.58
N SER A 23 9.80 -19.12 -6.71
CA SER A 23 10.09 -19.11 -5.28
C SER A 23 11.38 -19.88 -5.01
N GLN A 24 12.17 -19.41 -4.04
CA GLN A 24 13.46 -20.01 -3.69
C GLN A 24 13.34 -20.80 -2.40
N TYR A 25 14.09 -21.89 -2.30
CA TYR A 25 14.09 -22.76 -1.13
C TYR A 25 15.48 -23.24 -0.83
N ILE A 26 15.76 -23.45 0.45
CA ILE A 26 16.93 -24.20 0.91
C ILE A 26 16.45 -25.24 1.92
N ASP A 27 16.85 -26.49 1.70
CA ASP A 27 16.55 -27.56 2.64
C ASP A 27 17.54 -27.49 3.80
N LEU A 28 17.04 -27.74 5.01
CA LEU A 28 17.87 -27.74 6.20
C LEU A 28 18.58 -29.10 6.29
N PRO A 29 19.85 -29.13 6.71
CA PRO A 29 20.61 -30.38 6.84
C PRO A 29 20.03 -31.33 7.89
N PHE A 30 19.24 -30.81 8.82
CA PHE A 30 18.48 -31.55 9.82
C PHE A 30 17.19 -30.77 10.19
N PRO A 31 16.12 -31.46 10.60
CA PRO A 31 14.90 -30.81 11.09
C PRO A 31 15.20 -29.96 12.35
N ILE A 32 14.61 -28.77 12.42
CA ILE A 32 14.69 -27.90 13.60
C ILE A 32 13.32 -27.91 14.30
N PRO A 33 13.20 -28.45 15.52
CA PRO A 33 11.95 -28.47 16.26
C PRO A 33 11.59 -27.07 16.75
N VAL A 34 10.35 -26.65 16.48
CA VAL A 34 9.75 -25.41 16.96
C VAL A 34 8.33 -25.70 17.42
N SER A 35 8.14 -25.71 18.73
CA SER A 35 6.88 -26.09 19.38
C SER A 35 6.39 -27.46 18.91
N ASP A 36 5.21 -27.54 18.29
CA ASP A 36 4.59 -28.80 17.85
C ASP A 36 4.95 -29.20 16.40
N HIS A 37 5.93 -28.52 15.79
CA HIS A 37 6.32 -28.72 14.39
C HIS A 37 7.83 -28.74 14.20
N GLU A 38 8.29 -29.26 13.07
CA GLU A 38 9.68 -29.21 12.67
C GLU A 38 9.84 -28.43 11.36
N TYR A 39 10.80 -27.51 11.34
CA TYR A 39 11.24 -26.88 10.10
C TYR A 39 12.26 -27.77 9.41
N ILE A 40 11.94 -28.20 8.19
CA ILE A 40 12.85 -28.98 7.33
C ILE A 40 13.42 -28.17 6.17
N ARG A 41 12.88 -26.98 5.90
CA ARG A 41 13.28 -26.10 4.80
C ARG A 41 12.93 -24.65 5.08
N ILE A 42 13.66 -23.74 4.46
CA ILE A 42 13.35 -22.31 4.46
C ILE A 42 12.87 -21.94 3.05
N LYS A 43 11.71 -21.27 2.97
CA LYS A 43 11.12 -20.76 1.73
C LYS A 43 11.25 -19.23 1.66
N ARG A 44 11.82 -18.73 0.58
CA ARG A 44 11.70 -17.33 0.15
C ARG A 44 10.67 -17.26 -0.97
N GLU A 45 9.44 -16.93 -0.59
CA GLU A 45 8.32 -16.86 -1.51
C GLU A 45 8.46 -15.69 -2.48
N ARG A 46 8.32 -15.97 -3.77
CA ARG A 46 8.24 -14.92 -4.78
C ARG A 46 6.85 -14.32 -4.76
N ARG A 47 6.78 -13.02 -4.51
CA ARG A 47 5.55 -12.22 -4.65
C ARG A 47 5.75 -11.26 -5.82
N VAL A 48 4.86 -11.34 -6.80
CA VAL A 48 4.82 -10.41 -7.92
C VAL A 48 3.54 -9.59 -7.76
N SER A 49 3.69 -8.30 -7.49
CA SER A 49 2.59 -7.34 -7.51
C SER A 49 2.64 -6.58 -8.83
N ILE A 50 1.58 -6.65 -9.61
CA ILE A 50 1.41 -5.78 -10.77
C ILE A 50 0.73 -4.52 -10.25
N VAL A 51 1.43 -3.39 -10.31
CA VAL A 51 0.91 -2.08 -9.93
C VAL A 51 0.92 -1.20 -11.18
N ALA A 52 -0.14 -0.43 -11.37
CA ALA A 52 -0.19 0.53 -12.46
C ALA A 52 0.82 1.65 -12.18
N ASP A 53 1.67 1.93 -13.16
CA ASP A 53 2.49 3.13 -13.19
C ASP A 53 1.60 4.31 -13.59
N LEU A 54 1.28 5.17 -12.61
CA LEU A 54 0.36 6.28 -12.79
C LEU A 54 0.89 7.33 -13.78
N GLU A 55 2.18 7.62 -13.75
CA GLU A 55 2.81 8.60 -14.66
C GLU A 55 2.79 8.08 -16.10
N ALA A 56 3.13 6.80 -16.29
CA ALA A 56 3.06 6.16 -17.60
C ALA A 56 1.61 6.10 -18.11
N ALA A 57 0.66 5.73 -17.25
CA ALA A 57 -0.75 5.67 -17.58
C ALA A 57 -1.31 7.05 -17.99
N GLU A 58 -1.01 8.10 -17.23
CA GLU A 58 -1.43 9.47 -17.53
C GLU A 58 -0.84 9.94 -18.87
N ARG A 59 0.46 9.78 -19.08
CA ARG A 59 1.13 10.17 -20.34
C ARG A 59 0.53 9.46 -21.56
N ILE A 60 0.33 8.14 -21.48
CA ILE A 60 -0.19 7.34 -22.58
C ILE A 60 -1.65 7.71 -22.88
N THR A 61 -2.48 7.85 -21.84
CA THR A 61 -3.91 8.13 -22.02
C THR A 61 -4.14 9.54 -22.54
N ARG A 62 -3.40 10.55 -22.06
CA ARG A 62 -3.44 11.91 -22.62
C ARG A 62 -3.06 11.94 -24.10
N ALA A 63 -2.01 11.21 -24.49
CA ALA A 63 -1.56 11.13 -25.88
C ALA A 63 -2.57 10.43 -26.81
N ARG A 64 -3.41 9.53 -26.28
CA ARG A 64 -4.44 8.81 -27.05
C ARG A 64 -5.76 9.57 -27.19
N GLY A 65 -5.95 10.65 -26.44
CA GLY A 65 -7.09 11.56 -26.57
C GLY A 65 -7.85 11.78 -25.27
N TYR A 66 -8.53 12.92 -25.20
CA TYR A 66 -9.21 13.40 -23.99
C TYR A 66 -10.25 12.42 -23.45
N GLU A 67 -11.05 11.78 -24.32
CA GLU A 67 -12.08 10.85 -23.86
C GLU A 67 -11.49 9.56 -23.26
N ILE A 68 -10.35 9.09 -23.76
CA ILE A 68 -9.64 7.95 -23.18
C ILE A 68 -9.05 8.33 -21.82
N TYR A 69 -8.45 9.52 -21.73
CA TYR A 69 -7.95 10.08 -20.47
C TYR A 69 -9.06 10.19 -19.42
N ARG A 70 -10.19 10.83 -19.74
CA ARG A 70 -11.33 11.03 -18.82
C ARG A 70 -11.91 9.72 -18.29
N ARG A 71 -11.91 8.66 -19.11
CA ARG A 71 -12.37 7.32 -18.69
C ARG A 71 -11.39 6.61 -17.76
N ALA A 72 -10.09 6.84 -17.93
CA ALA A 72 -9.04 6.25 -17.09
C ALA A 72 -8.78 7.05 -15.81
N PHE A 73 -8.96 8.38 -15.88
CA PHE A 73 -8.80 9.35 -14.81
C PHE A 73 -10.10 10.15 -14.66
N PRO A 74 -11.17 9.53 -14.13
CA PRO A 74 -12.44 10.21 -13.94
C PRO A 74 -12.27 11.38 -12.97
N PRO A 75 -12.88 12.55 -13.23
CA PRO A 75 -12.93 13.62 -12.25
C PRO A 75 -13.64 13.12 -11.00
N VAL A 76 -12.98 13.25 -9.86
CA VAL A 76 -13.57 12.93 -8.56
C VAL A 76 -14.21 14.19 -8.00
N PRO A 77 -15.50 14.18 -7.64
CA PRO A 77 -16.12 15.29 -6.92
C PRO A 77 -15.27 15.60 -5.69
N THR A 78 -14.74 16.83 -5.64
CA THR A 78 -13.98 17.31 -4.49
C THR A 78 -14.88 18.24 -3.72
N LEU A 79 -15.00 18.01 -2.41
CA LEU A 79 -15.71 18.92 -1.53
C LEU A 79 -14.96 20.25 -1.51
N ASP A 80 -15.64 21.32 -1.91
CA ASP A 80 -15.14 22.68 -1.73
C ASP A 80 -15.61 23.18 -0.36
N ALA A 81 -14.69 23.28 0.59
CA ALA A 81 -15.01 23.67 1.96
C ALA A 81 -15.44 25.14 2.05
N ASP A 82 -14.95 26.01 1.16
CA ASP A 82 -15.31 27.43 1.16
C ASP A 82 -16.73 27.61 0.62
N GLU A 83 -17.09 26.84 -0.43
CA GLU A 83 -18.43 26.86 -1.01
C GLU A 83 -19.52 26.40 -0.02
N LEU A 84 -19.21 25.47 0.89
CA LEU A 84 -20.15 25.06 1.94
C LEU A 84 -20.59 26.24 2.82
N TYR A 85 -19.68 27.19 3.12
CA TYR A 85 -20.03 28.37 3.89
C TYR A 85 -20.85 29.37 3.08
N VAL A 86 -20.64 29.47 1.76
CA VAL A 86 -21.48 30.27 0.87
C VAL A 86 -22.91 29.72 0.88
N LEU A 87 -23.06 28.40 0.72
CA LEU A 87 -24.37 27.73 0.75
C LEU A 87 -25.09 27.87 2.09
N LEU A 88 -24.36 27.90 3.21
CA LEU A 88 -24.93 28.25 4.53
C LEU A 88 -25.44 29.69 4.57
N GLN A 89 -24.68 30.66 4.05
CA GLN A 89 -25.07 32.08 4.02
C GLN A 89 -26.28 32.33 3.10
N GLU A 90 -26.38 31.58 2.00
CA GLU A 90 -27.52 31.61 1.09
C GLU A 90 -28.75 30.89 1.66
N GLY A 91 -28.59 30.13 2.75
CA GLY A 91 -29.67 29.38 3.41
C GLY A 91 -30.01 28.05 2.75
N GLU A 92 -29.18 27.57 1.82
CA GLU A 92 -29.30 26.25 1.19
C GLU A 92 -28.79 25.12 2.10
N LEU A 93 -27.93 25.45 3.07
CA LEU A 93 -27.52 24.59 4.18
C LEU A 93 -27.92 25.22 5.50
N THR A 94 -28.21 24.38 6.49
CA THR A 94 -28.43 24.82 7.87
C THR A 94 -27.16 24.67 8.72
N GLU A 95 -27.13 25.32 9.88
CA GLU A 95 -26.06 25.12 10.86
C GLU A 95 -25.97 23.65 11.30
N GLU A 96 -27.10 22.96 11.41
CA GLU A 96 -27.16 21.53 11.75
C GLU A 96 -26.54 20.65 10.64
N ASP A 97 -26.74 21.01 9.37
CA ASP A 97 -26.10 20.31 8.25
C ASP A 97 -24.57 20.50 8.30
N MET A 98 -24.11 21.70 8.61
CA MET A 98 -22.68 22.03 8.70
C MET A 98 -21.98 21.30 9.85
N ASP A 99 -22.64 21.17 11.00
CA ASP A 99 -22.12 20.40 12.15
C ASP A 99 -21.96 18.92 11.82
N GLN A 100 -22.85 18.35 10.99
CA GLN A 100 -22.73 16.97 10.52
C GLN A 100 -21.59 16.78 9.51
N ILE A 101 -21.34 17.78 8.65
CA ILE A 101 -20.29 17.73 7.63
C ILE A 101 -18.90 17.91 8.26
N MET A 102 -18.75 18.85 9.21
CA MET A 102 -17.47 19.23 9.79
C MET A 102 -17.09 18.35 10.99
N VAL A 103 -16.70 17.10 10.72
CA VAL A 103 -16.31 16.15 11.79
C VAL A 103 -14.88 16.38 12.26
N GLN A 104 -14.72 16.72 13.53
CA GLN A 104 -13.40 16.77 14.17
C GLN A 104 -12.81 15.35 14.31
N LYS A 105 -11.66 15.10 13.68
CA LYS A 105 -10.95 13.82 13.79
C LYS A 105 -9.61 14.01 14.50
N GLU A 106 -9.49 13.45 15.69
CA GLU A 106 -8.22 13.38 16.41
C GLU A 106 -7.38 12.20 15.89
N SER A 107 -6.07 12.41 15.75
CA SER A 107 -5.13 11.34 15.46
C SER A 107 -3.88 11.47 16.32
N PHE A 108 -3.39 10.34 16.82
CA PHE A 108 -2.21 10.28 17.68
C PHE A 108 -1.04 9.74 16.88
N ALA A 109 0.13 10.36 17.03
CA ALA A 109 1.38 9.89 16.47
C ALA A 109 2.42 9.75 17.58
N PHE A 110 3.08 8.58 17.63
CA PHE A 110 4.21 8.40 18.52
C PHE A 110 5.40 9.23 18.02
N ARG A 111 5.88 10.15 18.86
CA ARG A 111 7.17 10.84 18.65
C ARG A 111 8.15 10.37 19.71
N GLY A 112 9.35 10.00 19.28
CA GLY A 112 10.46 9.71 20.20
C GLY A 112 10.92 11.00 20.86
N LEU A 113 10.79 11.08 22.17
CA LEU A 113 11.36 12.17 22.96
C LEU A 113 12.86 11.90 23.10
N THR A 114 13.69 12.84 22.65
CA THR A 114 15.12 12.88 22.97
C THR A 114 15.31 13.91 24.06
N SER A 115 15.92 13.48 25.17
CA SER A 115 16.37 14.34 26.27
C SER A 115 17.66 15.07 25.91
#